data_AF-A0A3S9YFY2-F1
#
_entry.id   AF-A0A3S9YFY2-F1
#
_cell.length_a   1.000
_cell.length_b   1.000
_cell.length_c   1.000
_cell.angle_alpha   90.00
_cell.angle_beta   90.00
_cell.angle_gamma   90.00
#
_symmetry.space_group_name_H-M   'P 1'
#
loop_
_entity.id
_entity.type
_entity.pdbx_description
1 polymer ?
#
loop_
_entity_poly.entity_id
_entity_poly.type
_entity_poly.pdbx_seq_one_letter_code
_entity_poly.pdbx_strand_id
1 'polypeptide(L)' 'MSNARTTMTPPVYVSLPLAPPKPTEDCGVCMALAKQRAEAETKGDFSRVADCNIELRNHSHLRATDRKSV' A
#
# COMPACT_ATOMS: atom_id res chain seq x y z
N MET A 1 23.55 34.61 28.65
CA MET A 1 22.64 33.44 28.71
C MET A 1 23.10 32.45 27.66
N SER A 2 23.76 31.37 28.07
CA SER A 2 24.28 30.35 27.15
C SER A 2 23.14 29.43 26.73
N ASN A 3 22.79 29.40 25.45
CA ASN A 3 21.83 28.45 24.91
C ASN A 3 22.42 27.04 24.96
N ALA A 4 21.72 26.10 25.59
CA ALA A 4 22.10 24.70 25.60
C ALA A 4 21.97 24.14 24.17
N ARG A 5 23.11 23.72 23.60
CA ARG A 5 23.15 23.12 22.26
C ARG A 5 22.51 21.74 22.30
N THR A 6 21.28 21.62 21.81
CA THR A 6 20.62 20.32 21.64
C THR A 6 21.09 19.66 20.34
N THR A 7 21.38 18.36 20.40
CA THR A 7 21.83 17.54 19.24
C THR A 7 20.68 17.05 18.36
N MET A 8 19.42 17.36 18.71
CA MET A 8 18.24 16.89 17.99
C MET A 8 18.10 17.58 16.63
N THR A 9 18.05 16.77 15.57
CA THR A 9 17.71 17.20 14.22
C THR A 9 16.27 17.73 14.19
N PRO A 10 15.95 18.78 13.39
CA PRO A 10 14.58 19.24 13.23
C PRO A 10 13.65 18.12 12.74
N PRO A 11 12.33 18.22 13.02
CA PRO A 11 11.35 17.22 12.61
C PRO A 11 11.37 17.02 11.09
N VAL A 12 11.38 15.76 10.67
CA VAL A 12 11.24 15.40 9.25
C VAL A 12 9.75 15.35 8.92
N TYR A 13 9.35 16.03 7.84
CA TYR A 13 7.97 16.00 7.38
C TYR A 13 7.75 14.79 6.48
N VAL A 14 6.76 13.96 6.81
CA VAL A 14 6.40 12.77 6.04
C VAL A 14 4.98 12.95 5.50
N SER A 15 4.79 12.65 4.21
CA SER A 15 3.48 12.67 3.58
C SER A 15 2.55 11.62 4.18
N LEU A 16 1.24 11.87 4.10
CA LEU A 16 0.25 10.88 4.52
C LEU A 16 0.37 9.58 3.68
N PRO A 17 0.14 8.41 4.29
CA PRO A 17 0.08 7.15 3.56
C PRO A 17 -0.97 7.21 2.44
N LEU A 18 -0.68 6.56 1.32
CA LEU A 18 -1.64 6.45 0.24
C LEU A 18 -2.86 5.63 0.68
N ALA A 19 -4.01 5.95 0.11
CA ALA A 19 -5.21 5.14 0.29
C ALA A 19 -4.98 3.68 -0.13
N PRO A 20 -5.68 2.71 0.48
CA PRO A 20 -5.59 1.32 0.07
C PRO A 20 -5.99 1.12 -1.40
N PRO A 21 -5.33 0.22 -2.15
CA PRO A 21 -5.68 -0.05 -3.55
C PRO A 21 -7.10 -0.64 -3.65
N LYS A 22 -7.75 -0.34 -4.77
CA LYS A 22 -9.05 -0.92 -5.12
C LYS A 22 -8.85 -2.17 -5.98
N PRO A 23 -9.56 -3.27 -5.69
CA PRO A 23 -9.55 -4.44 -6.57
C PRO A 23 -10.30 -4.16 -7.87
N THR A 24 -9.88 -4.84 -8.92
CA THR A 24 -10.57 -4.88 -10.22
C THR A 24 -11.61 -6.00 -10.19
N GLU A 25 -12.89 -5.66 -10.38
CA GLU A 25 -14.02 -6.59 -10.20
C GLU A 25 -14.00 -7.75 -11.23
N ASP A 26 -13.44 -7.51 -12.40
CA ASP A 26 -13.27 -8.47 -13.50
C ASP A 26 -12.04 -9.38 -13.33
N CYS A 27 -11.28 -9.25 -12.23
CA CYS A 27 -10.16 -10.13 -11.92
C CYS A 27 -10.40 -10.96 -10.66
N GLY A 28 -10.45 -12.29 -10.83
CA GLY A 28 -10.58 -13.23 -9.71
C GLY A 28 -9.46 -13.13 -8.66
N VAL A 29 -8.23 -12.79 -9.07
CA VAL A 29 -7.10 -12.60 -8.15
C VAL A 29 -7.33 -11.37 -7.27
N CYS A 30 -7.72 -10.24 -7.87
CA CYS A 30 -8.04 -9.02 -7.13
C CYS A 30 -9.19 -9.24 -6.15
N MET A 31 -10.24 -9.94 -6.56
CA MET A 31 -11.36 -10.26 -5.68
C MET A 31 -10.98 -11.21 -4.54
N ALA A 32 -10.12 -12.20 -4.82
CA ALA A 32 -9.60 -13.09 -3.78
C ALA A 32 -8.74 -12.33 -2.75
N LEU A 33 -7.86 -11.43 -3.21
CA LEU A 33 -7.05 -10.58 -2.33
C LEU A 33 -7.92 -9.61 -1.51
N ALA A 34 -8.98 -9.04 -2.10
CA ALA A 34 -9.92 -8.20 -1.39
C ALA A 34 -10.64 -8.97 -0.26
N LYS A 35 -11.06 -10.20 -0.52
CA LYS A 35 -11.66 -11.08 0.51
C LYS A 35 -10.66 -11.41 1.63
N GLN A 36 -9.44 -11.83 1.27
CA GLN A 36 -8.39 -12.13 2.25
C GLN A 36 -8.06 -10.91 3.11
N ARG A 37 -8.03 -9.72 2.50
CA ARG A 37 -7.83 -8.46 3.22
C ARG A 37 -8.94 -8.20 4.23
N ALA A 38 -10.21 -8.34 3.84
CA ALA A 38 -11.33 -8.14 4.76
C ALA A 38 -11.32 -9.14 5.93
N GLU A 39 -10.94 -10.40 5.68
CA GLU A 39 -10.76 -11.40 6.73
C GLU A 39 -9.58 -11.10 7.67
N ALA A 40 -8.51 -10.49 7.16
CA ALA A 40 -7.38 -10.05 7.99
C ALA A 40 -7.75 -8.82 8.84
N GLU A 41 -8.49 -7.87 8.27
CA GLU A 41 -9.01 -6.69 9.00
C GLU A 41 -9.92 -7.13 10.15
N THR A 42 -10.81 -8.11 9.95
CA THR A 42 -11.69 -8.62 11.02
C THR A 42 -10.95 -9.35 12.14
N LYS A 43 -9.79 -9.94 11.83
CA LYS A 43 -8.91 -10.61 12.80
C LYS A 43 -7.92 -9.65 13.47
N GLY A 44 -7.81 -8.40 13.01
CA GLY A 44 -6.80 -7.45 13.47
C GLY A 44 -5.38 -7.74 12.98
N ASP A 45 -5.22 -8.57 11.95
CA ASP A 45 -3.92 -8.91 11.35
C ASP A 45 -3.52 -7.87 10.30
N PHE A 46 -3.05 -6.71 10.77
CA PHE A 46 -2.69 -5.59 9.89
C PHE A 46 -1.43 -5.85 9.05
N SER A 47 -0.57 -6.78 9.47
CA SER A 47 0.55 -7.24 8.64
C SER A 47 0.02 -7.90 7.37
N ARG A 48 -0.94 -8.82 7.50
CA ARG A 48 -1.55 -9.48 6.35
C ARG A 48 -2.38 -8.53 5.49
N VAL A 49 -3.02 -7.52 6.08
CA VAL A 49 -3.70 -6.43 5.34
C VAL A 49 -2.72 -5.66 4.47
N ALA A 50 -1.54 -5.32 5.01
CA ALA A 50 -0.50 -4.62 4.26
C ALA A 50 0.00 -5.48 3.08
N ASP A 51 0.24 -6.77 3.30
CA ASP A 51 0.65 -7.70 2.24
C ASP A 51 -0.39 -7.75 1.11
N CYS A 52 -1.68 -7.90 1.43
CA CYS A 52 -2.75 -7.88 0.43
C CYS A 52 -2.79 -6.55 -0.35
N ASN A 53 -2.51 -5.42 0.30
CA ASN A 53 -2.45 -4.11 -0.36
C ASN A 53 -1.23 -3.98 -1.27
N ILE A 54 -0.09 -4.59 -0.92
CA ILE A 54 1.10 -4.61 -1.78
C ILE A 54 0.81 -5.48 -3.01
N GLU A 55 0.25 -6.67 -2.82
CA GLU A 55 -0.09 -7.58 -3.93
C GLU A 55 -1.12 -6.97 -4.89
N LEU A 56 -2.16 -6.30 -4.37
CA LEU A 56 -3.13 -5.59 -5.21
C LEU A 56 -2.50 -4.46 -6.03
N ARG A 57 -1.46 -3.78 -5.52
CA ARG A 57 -0.75 -2.74 -6.28
C ARG A 57 0.17 -3.34 -7.34
N ASN A 58 0.82 -4.45 -7.02
CA ASN A 58 1.74 -5.13 -7.92
C ASN A 58 1.02 -5.92 -9.02
N HIS A 59 -0.25 -6.26 -8.80
CA HIS A 59 -1.09 -6.95 -9.77
C HIS A 59 -1.52 -6.00 -10.90
N SER A 60 -0.59 -5.76 -11.81
CA SER A 60 -0.83 -4.90 -12.97
C SER A 60 -1.82 -5.55 -13.95
N HIS A 61 -2.89 -4.82 -14.26
CA HIS A 61 -3.84 -5.15 -15.34
C HIS A 61 -3.45 -4.53 -16.68
N LEU A 62 -2.18 -4.14 -16.85
CA LEU A 62 -1.69 -3.64 -18.13
C LEU A 62 -2.04 -4.68 -19.19
N ARG A 63 -2.89 -4.29 -20.13
CA ARG A 63 -3.32 -5.17 -21.21
C ARG A 63 -2.05 -5.58 -21.95
N ALA A 64 -1.96 -6.86 -22.31
CA ALA A 64 -0.82 -7.38 -23.07
C ALA A 64 -0.56 -6.64 -24.41
N THR A 65 -1.47 -5.74 -24.83
CA THR A 65 -1.35 -4.86 -26.00
C THR A 65 -0.50 -3.60 -25.78
N ASP A 66 -0.21 -3.20 -24.55
CA ASP A 66 0.50 -1.93 -24.28
C ASP A 66 2.04 -2.12 -24.22
N ARG A 67 2.54 -3.35 -24.38
CA ARG A 67 3.97 -3.68 -24.46
C ARG A 67 4.53 -3.52 -25.88
N LYS A 68 4.12 -2.48 -26.60
CA LYS A 68 4.77 -2.08 -27.85
C LYS A 68 4.65 -0.57 -28.05
N SER A 69 5.55 0.19 -27.41
CA SER A 69 6.09 1.47 -27.90
C SER A 69 7.04 2.06 -26.86
N VAL A 70 8.34 1.77 -27.03
CA VAL A 70 9.50 2.70 -27.03
C VAL A 70 10.74 1.85 -27.25
#